data_AF-A0A1E1XME1-F1
#
_entry.id   AF-A0A1E1XME1-F1
#
_cell.length_a   1.000
_cell.length_b   1.000
_cell.length_c   1.000
_cell.angle_alpha   90.00
_cell.angle_beta   90.00
_cell.angle_gamma   90.00
#
_symmetry.space_group_name_H-M   'P 1'
#
loop_
_entity.id
_entity.type
_entity.pdbx_description
1 polymer ?
#
loop_
_entity_poly.entity_id
_entity_poly.type
_entity_poly.pdbx_seq_one_letter_code
_entity_poly.pdbx_strand_id
1 'polypeptide(L)'
;WMPPFDGQAMIIGHQHFITFDGTMYSATGDCTYLLARDFVDGNFTVLLKYYPENSRVPGRVAKSMIIQLGQSYIEIFPDDGSVFLNGQAVDLPLILEGGEVIARRVDDVITVEDEKALRVSCHLYYDVCTVKINGWYFGNTAGLLGTYNNEPGDDLMKPRGQVTSNVAQFMKKWETTRGCKAPVKVHSEQAAVGSEGYKMCETYFKDDDSPLAEGFWQEHPEPYFDLCLRHMATPGIEPRQAICNVSMAYLMQLKKYSITARLPSECYTCAVPGGVTLMPGEFGDVMPSEPSCSSMDIVLVVEEDACHADVVRELDSTMRLVDKELVSAGFSNNRFALVGFGHGSGYNSMPHVRTARGNIFFESHSLPLATQKMRLDTPTNPEGREVKKDVFDAIRYASVLPFRPFVHKAIIVVACADCKEEESELSYSDIQTQLLDQGITLHFVSDKRIEVRKSIIKGKGIYGLDADSVYGSKDVSQKLLLGQPDLRPQVAVAKDICIALAQEVHGSFFSSAMLRSDTKNWKTVFARRVVKSLNTLQQLGGAHDYCKRCECTHGPDVRPHVVCRPCRPLPPKVPLALYTAED
;
A
#
# COMPACT_ATOMS: atom_id res chain seq x y z
N TRP A 1 20.69 23.91 -23.61
CA TRP A 1 20.09 22.64 -24.07
C TRP A 1 19.49 22.00 -22.83
N MET A 2 18.19 21.74 -22.82
CA MET A 2 17.53 21.06 -21.71
C MET A 2 17.44 19.57 -22.07
N PRO A 3 17.95 18.66 -21.24
CA PRO A 3 17.77 17.23 -21.51
C PRO A 3 16.28 16.90 -21.47
N PRO A 4 15.77 16.10 -22.42
CA PRO A 4 14.37 15.66 -22.44
C PRO A 4 14.07 14.55 -21.42
N PHE A 5 14.98 14.31 -20.47
CA PHE A 5 14.91 13.19 -19.52
C PHE A 5 15.21 13.66 -18.10
N ASP A 6 14.60 12.98 -17.13
CA ASP A 6 14.84 13.21 -15.71
C ASP A 6 16.20 12.65 -15.27
N GLY A 7 16.81 13.31 -14.29
CA GLY A 7 17.93 12.77 -13.52
C GLY A 7 17.42 11.74 -12.52
N GLN A 8 18.11 10.60 -12.39
CA GLN A 8 17.79 9.57 -11.40
C GLN A 8 19.05 9.19 -10.63
N ALA A 9 18.97 9.29 -9.30
CA ALA A 9 20.01 8.86 -8.38
C ALA A 9 19.41 7.91 -7.34
N MET A 10 20.24 7.09 -6.72
CA MET A 10 19.78 6.05 -5.79
C MET A 10 20.64 5.93 -4.54
N ILE A 11 19.99 5.51 -3.46
CA ILE A 11 20.63 5.08 -2.21
C ILE A 11 20.14 3.66 -1.93
N ILE A 12 21.08 2.72 -1.87
CA ILE A 12 20.79 1.28 -1.72
C ILE A 12 21.33 0.83 -0.38
N GLY A 13 20.46 0.23 0.42
CA GLY A 13 20.81 -0.02 1.81
C GLY A 13 21.19 1.29 2.51
N HIS A 14 22.10 1.20 3.45
CA HIS A 14 22.50 2.36 4.26
C HIS A 14 23.72 3.11 3.73
N GLN A 15 24.40 2.58 2.71
CA GLN A 15 25.78 2.97 2.43
C GLN A 15 26.12 3.13 0.95
N HIS A 16 25.31 2.61 0.04
CA HIS A 16 25.64 2.60 -1.38
C HIS A 16 24.91 3.74 -2.09
N PHE A 17 25.64 4.50 -2.87
CA PHE A 17 25.14 5.65 -3.62
C PHE A 17 25.37 5.43 -5.11
N ILE A 18 24.37 5.80 -5.91
CA ILE A 18 24.48 5.99 -7.36
C ILE A 18 24.09 7.45 -7.62
N THR A 19 25.02 8.25 -8.15
CA THR A 19 24.78 9.67 -8.48
C THR A 19 23.90 9.79 -9.73
N PHE A 20 23.47 11.02 -10.04
CA PHE A 20 22.67 11.29 -11.24
C PHE A 20 23.39 10.93 -12.54
N ASP A 21 24.72 11.03 -12.55
CA ASP A 21 25.57 10.76 -13.70
C ASP A 21 26.21 9.35 -13.65
N GLY A 22 25.82 8.52 -12.66
CA GLY A 22 26.14 7.09 -12.62
C GLY A 22 27.39 6.70 -11.82
N THR A 23 28.07 7.65 -11.17
CA THR A 23 29.15 7.34 -10.23
C THR A 23 28.62 6.55 -9.04
N MET A 24 29.25 5.41 -8.78
CA MET A 24 28.92 4.54 -7.65
C MET A 24 29.98 4.59 -6.57
N TYR A 25 29.57 4.78 -5.32
CA TYR A 25 30.48 4.70 -4.18
C TYR A 25 29.77 4.19 -2.92
N SER A 26 30.55 3.77 -1.92
CA SER A 26 30.04 3.15 -0.70
C SER A 26 30.62 3.80 0.55
N ALA A 27 29.80 4.51 1.32
CA ALA A 27 30.21 5.19 2.55
C ALA A 27 29.07 5.37 3.54
N THR A 28 29.38 5.49 4.82
CA THR A 28 28.42 5.86 5.88
C THR A 28 28.98 6.94 6.77
N GLY A 29 28.09 7.72 7.38
CA GLY A 29 28.42 8.67 8.42
C GLY A 29 27.48 8.57 9.61
N ASP A 30 27.56 9.56 10.50
CA ASP A 30 26.77 9.68 11.73
C ASP A 30 25.93 10.98 11.78
N CYS A 31 25.80 11.65 10.63
CA CYS A 31 25.24 13.00 10.51
C CYS A 31 24.02 13.12 9.60
N THR A 32 23.58 14.37 9.42
CA THR A 32 22.82 14.78 8.25
C THR A 32 23.75 15.25 7.13
N TYR A 33 23.52 14.74 5.92
CA TYR A 33 24.27 15.03 4.71
C TYR A 33 23.36 15.59 3.62
N LEU A 34 23.88 16.54 2.84
CA LEU A 34 23.18 17.06 1.67
C LEU A 34 23.29 16.08 0.50
N LEU A 35 22.16 15.51 0.06
CA LEU A 35 22.11 14.62 -1.10
C LEU A 35 22.05 15.40 -2.40
N ALA A 36 21.07 16.29 -2.51
CA ALA A 36 20.88 17.14 -3.68
C ALA A 36 20.14 18.41 -3.25
N ARG A 37 20.48 19.55 -3.85
CA ARG A 37 19.74 20.80 -3.71
C ARG A 37 19.80 21.56 -5.03
N ASP A 38 18.71 22.21 -5.37
CA ASP A 38 18.71 23.26 -6.38
C ASP A 38 19.46 24.48 -5.83
N PHE A 39 20.64 24.77 -6.38
CA PHE A 39 21.48 25.89 -5.95
C PHE A 39 21.17 27.19 -6.69
N VAL A 40 20.30 27.17 -7.70
CA VAL A 40 19.92 28.35 -8.47
C VAL A 40 18.73 29.04 -7.82
N ASP A 41 17.59 28.36 -7.73
CA ASP A 41 16.34 28.96 -7.23
C ASP A 41 16.00 28.48 -5.81
N GLY A 42 16.56 27.35 -5.37
CA GLY A 42 16.28 26.77 -4.06
C GLY A 42 14.93 26.08 -3.98
N ASN A 43 14.40 25.58 -5.10
CA ASN A 43 13.08 24.94 -5.19
C ASN A 43 12.98 23.68 -4.32
N PHE A 44 14.08 22.96 -4.14
CA PHE A 44 14.12 21.78 -3.29
C PHE A 44 15.45 21.55 -2.59
N THR A 45 15.41 20.74 -1.52
CA THR A 45 16.59 20.16 -0.89
C THR A 45 16.28 18.75 -0.39
N VAL A 46 17.17 17.81 -0.66
CA VAL A 46 17.07 16.42 -0.21
C VAL A 46 18.27 16.13 0.70
N LEU A 47 18.00 15.62 1.90
CA LEU A 47 19.02 15.28 2.90
C LEU A 47 18.91 13.80 3.28
N LEU A 48 20.04 13.21 3.63
CA LEU A 48 20.14 11.90 4.28
C LEU A 48 20.56 12.10 5.72
N LYS A 49 19.80 11.58 6.68
CA LYS A 49 20.14 11.66 8.10
C LYS A 49 20.30 10.27 8.69
N TYR A 50 21.44 10.04 9.32
CA TYR A 50 21.74 8.84 10.10
C TYR A 50 21.43 9.04 11.58
N TYR A 51 20.98 7.98 12.23
CA TYR A 51 20.63 7.98 13.65
C TYR A 51 21.41 6.91 14.43
N PRO A 52 22.67 7.19 14.81
CA PRO A 52 23.54 6.21 15.49
C PRO A 52 23.04 5.84 16.90
N GLU A 53 22.34 6.75 17.58
CA GLU A 53 21.84 6.56 18.95
C GLU A 53 20.35 6.16 19.00
N ASN A 54 19.66 6.15 17.85
CA ASN A 54 18.24 5.80 17.75
C ASN A 54 18.12 4.42 17.09
N SER A 55 18.22 3.36 17.88
CA SER A 55 18.02 1.99 17.41
C SER A 55 16.52 1.70 17.26
N ARG A 56 15.86 2.40 16.33
CA ARG A 56 14.54 2.00 15.80
C ARG A 56 14.61 0.58 15.20
N VAL A 57 15.80 0.20 14.72
CA VAL A 57 16.12 -1.15 14.26
C VAL A 57 17.22 -1.73 15.17
N PRO A 58 16.99 -2.88 15.84
CA PRO A 58 18.03 -3.54 16.62
C PRO A 58 19.24 -3.90 15.75
N GLY A 59 20.44 -3.49 16.18
CA GLY A 59 21.70 -3.88 15.52
C GLY A 59 22.05 -3.13 14.23
N ARG A 60 21.27 -2.12 13.81
CA ARG A 60 21.56 -1.27 12.65
C ARG A 60 21.36 0.22 12.98
N VAL A 61 22.11 1.09 12.32
CA VAL A 61 21.94 2.55 12.41
C VAL A 61 20.76 2.94 11.54
N ALA A 62 19.68 3.47 12.11
CA ALA A 62 18.52 3.88 11.31
C ALA A 62 18.85 5.07 10.41
N LYS A 63 18.18 5.17 9.26
CA LYS A 63 18.32 6.32 8.33
C LYS A 63 16.96 6.95 8.01
N SER A 64 17.01 8.18 7.51
CA SER A 64 15.84 8.86 6.95
C SER A 64 16.20 9.74 5.77
N MET A 65 15.23 9.92 4.88
CA MET A 65 15.28 10.85 3.77
C MET A 65 14.45 12.09 4.15
N ILE A 66 15.07 13.27 4.16
CA ILE A 66 14.37 14.54 4.43
C ILE A 66 14.26 15.31 3.12
N ILE A 67 13.03 15.59 2.70
CA ILE A 67 12.70 16.37 1.51
C ILE A 67 12.16 17.72 1.98
N GLN A 68 12.87 18.78 1.64
CA GLN A 68 12.44 20.15 1.85
C GLN A 68 11.88 20.72 0.54
N LEU A 69 10.61 21.09 0.56
CA LEU A 69 9.89 21.81 -0.50
C LEU A 69 9.28 23.06 0.13
N GLY A 70 9.78 24.24 -0.25
CA GLY A 70 9.42 25.51 0.40
C GLY A 70 9.66 25.49 1.92
N GLN A 71 8.58 25.61 2.70
CA GLN A 71 8.59 25.56 4.17
C GLN A 71 8.27 24.17 4.75
N SER A 72 8.00 23.19 3.88
CA SER A 72 7.60 21.84 4.27
C SER A 72 8.82 20.94 4.34
N TYR A 73 9.07 20.32 5.49
CA TYR A 73 10.09 19.30 5.70
C TYR A 73 9.42 17.94 5.88
N ILE A 74 9.46 17.11 4.84
CA ILE A 74 8.88 15.77 4.85
C ILE A 74 10.02 14.77 5.09
N GLU A 75 9.97 14.04 6.20
CA GLU A 75 10.99 13.05 6.57
C GLU A 75 10.40 11.64 6.49
N ILE A 76 10.98 10.79 5.65
CA ILE A 76 10.61 9.39 5.45
C ILE A 76 11.63 8.53 6.20
N PHE A 77 11.16 7.57 6.99
CA PHE A 77 11.97 6.52 7.60
C PHE A 77 11.73 5.20 6.86
N PRO A 78 12.62 4.78 5.93
CA PRO A 78 12.42 3.56 5.15
C PRO A 78 12.38 2.29 6.02
N ASP A 79 13.03 2.32 7.18
CA ASP A 79 13.15 1.17 8.08
C ASP A 79 11.81 0.74 8.72
N ASP A 80 10.92 1.70 9.00
CA ASP A 80 9.63 1.45 9.68
C ASP A 80 8.41 1.99 8.90
N GLY A 81 8.63 2.70 7.79
CA GLY A 81 7.60 3.30 6.95
C GLY A 81 6.93 4.53 7.57
N SER A 82 7.45 5.07 8.68
CA SER A 82 6.92 6.28 9.30
C SER A 82 7.29 7.54 8.52
N VAL A 83 6.38 8.52 8.51
CA VAL A 83 6.57 9.81 7.84
C VAL A 83 6.30 10.94 8.82
N PHE A 84 7.12 11.99 8.75
CA PHE A 84 6.99 13.19 9.58
C PHE A 84 6.89 14.42 8.68
N LEU A 85 6.04 15.36 9.07
CA LEU A 85 5.97 16.71 8.50
C LEU A 85 6.41 17.70 9.57
N ASN A 86 7.48 18.45 9.32
CA ASN A 86 8.02 19.46 10.24
C ASN A 86 8.24 18.90 11.67
N GLY A 87 8.73 17.66 11.75
CA GLY A 87 9.01 16.95 13.01
C GLY A 87 7.80 16.33 13.70
N GLN A 88 6.60 16.44 13.13
CA GLN A 88 5.39 15.78 13.65
C GLN A 88 5.03 14.57 12.82
N ALA A 89 4.76 13.43 13.47
CA ALA A 89 4.33 12.22 12.78
C ALA A 89 3.03 12.48 12.02
N VAL A 90 2.95 12.02 10.77
CA VAL A 90 1.78 12.16 9.91
C VAL A 90 1.47 10.85 9.20
N ASP A 91 0.20 10.65 8.93
CA ASP A 91 -0.29 9.57 8.08
C ASP A 91 -0.53 10.06 6.65
N LEU A 92 -0.46 9.11 5.71
CA LEU A 92 -0.56 9.31 4.28
C LEU A 92 -2.00 9.02 3.79
N PRO A 93 -2.47 9.64 2.70
CA PRO A 93 -1.75 10.62 1.89
C PRO A 93 -1.62 11.96 2.63
N LEU A 94 -0.46 12.60 2.45
CA LEU A 94 -0.23 13.97 2.84
C LEU A 94 -0.28 14.82 1.58
N ILE A 95 -1.21 15.77 1.54
CA ILE A 95 -1.40 16.68 0.40
C ILE A 95 -1.14 18.09 0.92
N LEU A 96 -0.16 18.78 0.33
CA LEU A 96 0.26 20.12 0.71
C LEU A 96 0.12 21.06 -0.50
N GLU A 97 0.24 22.36 -0.25
CA GLU A 97 0.36 23.39 -1.30
C GLU A 97 -0.73 23.30 -2.38
N GLY A 98 -1.99 23.11 -1.96
CA GLY A 98 -3.12 23.03 -2.87
C GLY A 98 -3.16 21.77 -3.77
N GLY A 99 -2.31 20.78 -3.51
CA GLY A 99 -2.21 19.56 -4.31
C GLY A 99 -0.91 19.41 -5.09
N GLU A 100 -0.04 20.41 -5.09
CA GLU A 100 1.24 20.37 -5.82
C GLU A 100 2.24 19.38 -5.21
N VAL A 101 2.20 19.22 -3.88
CA VAL A 101 3.07 18.27 -3.16
C VAL A 101 2.23 17.15 -2.55
N ILE A 102 2.53 15.92 -2.94
CA ILE A 102 1.84 14.71 -2.48
C ILE A 102 2.85 13.72 -1.91
N ALA A 103 2.66 13.35 -0.65
CA ALA A 103 3.27 12.16 -0.08
C ALA A 103 2.22 11.04 -0.01
N ARG A 104 2.54 9.85 -0.51
CA ARG A 104 1.62 8.70 -0.56
C ARG A 104 2.36 7.39 -0.33
N ARG A 105 1.62 6.39 0.16
CA ARG A 105 2.08 5.00 0.25
C ARG A 105 1.25 4.13 -0.67
N VAL A 106 1.92 3.40 -1.55
CA VAL A 106 1.33 2.35 -2.39
C VAL A 106 2.17 1.11 -2.14
N ASP A 107 1.54 0.06 -1.62
CA ASP A 107 2.22 -1.16 -1.18
C ASP A 107 3.43 -0.86 -0.27
N ASP A 108 4.63 -1.32 -0.63
CA ASP A 108 5.87 -1.06 0.10
C ASP A 108 6.69 0.09 -0.47
N VAL A 109 6.05 1.03 -1.18
CA VAL A 109 6.69 2.23 -1.70
C VAL A 109 6.06 3.47 -1.09
N ILE A 110 6.89 4.29 -0.42
CA ILE A 110 6.52 5.64 0.00
C ILE A 110 7.12 6.61 -1.01
N THR A 111 6.27 7.46 -1.59
CA THR A 111 6.65 8.48 -2.57
C THR A 111 6.28 9.86 -2.05
N VAL A 112 7.22 10.80 -2.12
CA VAL A 112 7.01 12.25 -1.99
C VAL A 112 7.28 12.86 -3.36
N GLU A 113 6.30 13.58 -3.88
CA GLU A 113 6.32 14.10 -5.24
C GLU A 113 5.85 15.54 -5.28
N ASP A 114 6.64 16.35 -5.98
CA ASP A 114 6.25 17.64 -6.55
C ASP A 114 6.41 17.49 -8.07
N GLU A 115 5.30 17.53 -8.80
CA GLU A 115 5.28 17.27 -10.25
C GLU A 115 6.22 18.19 -11.06
N LYS A 116 6.53 19.38 -10.54
CA LYS A 116 7.37 20.38 -11.21
C LYS A 116 8.84 20.29 -10.80
N ALA A 117 9.13 19.68 -9.65
CA ALA A 117 10.47 19.67 -9.08
C ALA A 117 11.12 18.27 -9.07
N LEU A 118 10.55 17.35 -8.30
CA LEU A 118 11.22 16.10 -7.95
C LEU A 118 10.25 15.02 -7.49
N ARG A 119 10.71 13.77 -7.56
CA ARG A 119 10.05 12.60 -6.97
C ARG A 119 11.05 11.79 -6.17
N VAL A 120 10.83 11.67 -4.86
CA VAL A 120 11.60 10.77 -3.98
C VAL A 120 10.74 9.57 -3.63
N SER A 121 11.21 8.37 -3.97
CA SER A 121 10.50 7.12 -3.68
C SER A 121 11.40 6.14 -2.93
N CYS A 122 10.95 5.64 -1.79
CA CYS A 122 11.66 4.63 -1.01
C CYS A 122 10.88 3.31 -0.99
N HIS A 123 11.51 2.26 -1.52
CA HIS A 123 11.04 0.89 -1.45
C HIS A 123 11.43 0.27 -0.10
N LEU A 124 10.46 0.04 0.78
CA LEU A 124 10.70 -0.39 2.16
C LEU A 124 11.26 -1.81 2.24
N TYR A 125 10.78 -2.73 1.39
CA TYR A 125 11.24 -4.13 1.39
C TYR A 125 12.67 -4.32 0.85
N TYR A 126 13.02 -3.71 -0.29
CA TYR A 126 14.36 -3.80 -0.90
C TYR A 126 15.34 -2.72 -0.42
N ASP A 127 14.94 -1.87 0.53
CA ASP A 127 15.75 -0.76 1.08
C ASP A 127 16.45 0.09 -0.01
N VAL A 128 15.72 0.44 -1.07
CA VAL A 128 16.19 1.31 -2.16
C VAL A 128 15.39 2.60 -2.18
N CYS A 129 16.07 3.73 -2.00
CA CYS A 129 15.49 5.05 -2.20
C CYS A 129 15.99 5.65 -3.50
N THR A 130 15.08 6.19 -4.31
CA THR A 130 15.37 6.89 -5.56
C THR A 130 15.04 8.36 -5.43
N VAL A 131 15.92 9.20 -5.97
CA VAL A 131 15.71 10.64 -6.11
C VAL A 131 15.65 10.91 -7.61
N LYS A 132 14.47 11.34 -8.10
CA LYS A 132 14.27 11.80 -9.47
C LYS A 132 14.10 13.30 -9.48
N ILE A 133 14.82 13.98 -10.37
CA ILE A 133 14.72 15.42 -10.56
C ILE A 133 14.42 15.72 -12.02
N ASN A 134 13.60 16.73 -12.26
CA ASN A 134 13.25 17.13 -13.62
C ASN A 134 14.49 17.61 -14.40
N GLY A 135 14.51 17.39 -15.71
CA GLY A 135 15.55 17.90 -16.62
C GLY A 135 15.80 19.43 -16.54
N TRP A 136 14.85 20.22 -16.03
CA TRP A 136 15.05 21.64 -15.71
C TRP A 136 16.22 21.91 -14.74
N TYR A 137 16.59 20.94 -13.92
CA TYR A 137 17.66 21.07 -12.93
C TYR A 137 19.02 20.58 -13.43
N PHE A 138 19.16 20.29 -14.72
CA PHE A 138 20.43 19.86 -15.32
C PHE A 138 21.54 20.90 -15.08
N GLY A 139 22.62 20.47 -14.41
CA GLY A 139 23.76 21.29 -14.01
C GLY A 139 23.48 22.28 -12.87
N ASN A 140 22.28 22.26 -12.28
CA ASN A 140 21.86 23.21 -11.22
C ASN A 140 21.95 22.59 -9.82
N THR A 141 22.29 21.31 -9.73
CA THR A 141 22.34 20.58 -8.45
C THR A 141 23.77 20.33 -7.99
N ALA A 142 23.93 20.15 -6.68
CA ALA A 142 25.15 19.60 -6.10
C ALA A 142 24.83 18.89 -4.78
N GLY A 143 25.70 17.97 -4.37
CA GLY A 143 25.58 17.22 -3.13
C GLY A 143 26.22 15.84 -3.27
N LEU A 144 25.86 14.92 -2.39
CA LEU A 144 26.31 13.53 -2.48
C LEU A 144 25.83 12.82 -3.76
N LEU A 145 24.74 13.26 -4.38
CA LEU A 145 24.21 12.64 -5.61
C LEU A 145 24.79 13.25 -6.89
N GLY A 146 25.86 14.04 -6.80
CA GLY A 146 26.56 14.59 -7.96
C GLY A 146 26.01 15.95 -8.43
N THR A 147 26.40 16.36 -9.64
CA THR A 147 26.05 17.67 -10.21
C THR A 147 24.90 17.61 -11.23
N TYR A 148 24.57 16.42 -11.73
CA TYR A 148 23.56 16.17 -12.76
C TYR A 148 23.86 16.94 -14.05
N ASN A 149 25.06 16.74 -14.60
CA ASN A 149 25.50 17.39 -15.83
C ASN A 149 25.99 16.37 -16.89
N ASN A 150 25.74 15.08 -16.68
CA ASN A 150 26.26 13.93 -17.44
C ASN A 150 27.80 13.83 -17.47
N GLU A 151 28.51 14.36 -16.46
CA GLU A 151 29.97 14.24 -16.33
C GLU A 151 30.33 13.50 -15.03
N PRO A 152 30.43 12.16 -15.05
CA PRO A 152 30.79 11.37 -13.87
C PRO A 152 32.12 11.78 -13.25
N GLY A 153 33.03 12.37 -14.04
CA GLY A 153 34.34 12.83 -13.58
C GLY A 153 34.28 13.92 -12.51
N ASP A 154 33.16 14.66 -12.41
CA ASP A 154 32.98 15.73 -11.41
C ASP A 154 31.99 15.41 -10.28
N ASP A 155 31.36 14.23 -10.29
CA ASP A 155 30.36 13.85 -9.30
C ASP A 155 30.83 13.95 -7.84
N LEU A 156 32.13 13.72 -7.60
CA LEU A 156 32.76 13.88 -6.28
C LEU A 156 33.25 15.32 -6.03
N MET A 157 32.51 16.32 -6.52
CA MET A 157 32.76 17.74 -6.29
C MET A 157 32.38 18.17 -4.88
N LYS A 158 33.32 18.82 -4.19
CA LYS A 158 33.08 19.44 -2.86
C LYS A 158 32.37 20.79 -3.01
N PRO A 159 31.77 21.37 -1.94
CA PRO A 159 31.01 22.62 -2.00
C PRO A 159 31.75 23.85 -2.57
N ARG A 160 33.09 23.83 -2.67
CA ARG A 160 33.90 24.91 -3.25
C ARG A 160 34.36 24.63 -4.69
N GLY A 161 33.70 23.71 -5.38
CA GLY A 161 34.00 23.35 -6.77
C GLY A 161 35.20 22.43 -6.96
N GLN A 162 35.88 22.01 -5.87
CA GLN A 162 37.04 21.13 -5.98
C GLN A 162 36.60 19.66 -6.04
N VAL A 163 36.89 19.01 -7.17
CA VAL A 163 36.74 17.56 -7.35
C VAL A 163 37.81 16.79 -6.55
N THR A 164 37.44 15.65 -5.97
CA THR A 164 38.34 14.76 -5.22
C THR A 164 38.05 13.30 -5.53
N SER A 165 39.05 12.43 -5.46
CA SER A 165 38.87 10.97 -5.51
C SER A 165 38.67 10.36 -4.11
N ASN A 166 38.80 11.15 -3.05
CA ASN A 166 38.67 10.67 -1.67
C ASN A 166 37.20 10.80 -1.20
N VAL A 167 36.47 9.67 -1.25
CA VAL A 167 35.05 9.57 -0.85
C VAL A 167 34.82 10.04 0.59
N ALA A 168 35.70 9.70 1.54
CA ALA A 168 35.55 10.14 2.93
C ALA A 168 35.62 11.67 3.05
N GLN A 169 36.58 12.29 2.35
CA GLN A 169 36.72 13.74 2.32
C GLN A 169 35.54 14.41 1.60
N PHE A 170 35.09 13.84 0.49
CA PHE A 170 33.91 14.31 -0.25
C PHE A 170 32.68 14.31 0.65
N MET A 171 32.32 13.15 1.23
CA MET A 171 31.12 13.01 2.04
C MET A 171 31.16 13.89 3.30
N LYS A 172 32.32 13.98 3.96
CA LYS A 172 32.49 14.85 5.14
C LYS A 172 32.28 16.33 4.82
N LYS A 173 32.54 16.76 3.58
CA LYS A 173 32.36 18.17 3.17
C LYS A 173 30.90 18.54 2.88
N TRP A 174 30.03 17.55 2.71
CA TRP A 174 28.59 17.72 2.50
C TRP A 174 27.76 17.53 3.77
N GLU A 175 28.39 17.45 4.94
CA GLU A 175 27.73 17.45 6.24
C GLU A 175 27.02 18.80 6.50
N THR A 176 25.75 18.77 6.91
CA THR A 176 24.97 19.99 7.19
C THR A 176 24.80 20.28 8.68
N THR A 177 24.97 19.26 9.53
CA THR A 177 24.95 19.40 11.00
C THR A 177 26.34 19.71 11.56
N ARG A 178 26.41 20.29 12.76
CA ARG A 178 27.68 20.46 13.49
C ARG A 178 27.74 19.47 14.65
N GLY A 179 28.94 19.01 14.99
CA GLY A 179 29.18 18.24 16.22
C GLY A 179 29.16 16.73 16.09
N CYS A 180 29.06 16.19 14.86
CA CYS A 180 29.30 14.78 14.63
C CYS A 180 30.74 14.40 14.89
N LYS A 181 30.95 13.33 15.65
CA LYS A 181 32.27 12.94 16.14
C LYS A 181 32.86 11.78 15.36
N ALA A 182 32.03 10.94 14.72
CA ALA A 182 32.54 9.81 13.98
C ALA A 182 33.14 10.25 12.64
N PRO A 183 34.23 9.61 12.19
CA PRO A 183 34.72 9.77 10.84
C PRO A 183 33.73 9.14 9.84
N VAL A 184 33.69 9.66 8.62
CA VAL A 184 33.05 8.95 7.51
C VAL A 184 33.78 7.63 7.29
N LYS A 185 33.04 6.53 7.28
CA LYS A 185 33.55 5.20 6.96
C LYS A 185 33.29 4.91 5.48
N VAL A 186 34.35 4.72 4.72
CA VAL A 186 34.27 4.19 3.34
C VAL A 186 34.27 2.67 3.43
N HIS A 187 33.36 2.03 2.71
CA HIS A 187 33.22 0.57 2.70
C HIS A 187 33.86 0.03 1.42
N SER A 188 34.94 -0.71 1.61
CA SER A 188 35.71 -1.33 0.52
C SER A 188 35.82 -2.84 0.66
N GLU A 189 35.39 -3.39 1.80
CA GLU A 189 35.31 -4.81 2.05
C GLU A 189 34.35 -5.48 1.05
N GLN A 190 34.75 -6.62 0.52
CA GLN A 190 34.00 -7.41 -0.44
C GLN A 190 33.79 -8.82 0.08
N ALA A 191 32.72 -9.49 -0.37
CA ALA A 191 32.51 -10.90 -0.10
C ALA A 191 33.72 -11.72 -0.57
N ALA A 192 34.17 -12.65 0.27
CA ALA A 192 35.33 -13.48 -0.02
C ALA A 192 35.08 -14.34 -1.27
N VAL A 193 36.08 -14.45 -2.15
CA VAL A 193 36.02 -15.29 -3.34
C VAL A 193 35.64 -16.73 -2.96
N GLY A 194 34.64 -17.29 -3.63
CA GLY A 194 34.13 -18.64 -3.38
C GLY A 194 33.12 -18.77 -2.24
N SER A 195 32.86 -17.70 -1.48
CA SER A 195 31.72 -17.64 -0.54
C SER A 195 30.39 -17.74 -1.28
N GLU A 196 29.31 -18.08 -0.55
CA GLU A 196 27.95 -18.08 -1.09
C GLU A 196 27.59 -16.73 -1.72
N GLY A 197 27.79 -15.63 -0.99
CA GLY A 197 27.49 -14.28 -1.48
C GLY A 197 28.29 -13.89 -2.73
N TYR A 198 29.57 -14.28 -2.81
CA TYR A 198 30.37 -14.05 -4.02
C TYR A 198 29.78 -14.78 -5.24
N LYS A 199 29.43 -16.06 -5.06
CA LYS A 199 28.84 -16.87 -6.14
C LYS A 199 27.50 -16.29 -6.59
N MET A 200 26.66 -15.82 -5.67
CA MET A 200 25.40 -15.15 -6.03
C MET A 200 25.63 -13.91 -6.88
N CYS A 201 26.58 -13.04 -6.50
CA CYS A 201 26.90 -11.85 -7.31
C CYS A 201 27.41 -12.23 -8.70
N GLU A 202 28.23 -13.27 -8.80
CA GLU A 202 28.76 -13.77 -10.08
C GLU A 202 27.64 -14.33 -10.96
N THR A 203 26.76 -15.17 -10.42
CA THR A 203 25.59 -15.69 -11.14
C THR A 203 24.69 -14.59 -11.67
N TYR A 204 24.45 -13.52 -10.91
CA TYR A 204 23.46 -12.52 -11.33
C TYR A 204 24.01 -11.36 -12.14
N PHE A 205 25.30 -11.03 -12.03
CA PHE A 205 25.91 -9.89 -12.74
C PHE A 205 27.05 -10.28 -13.70
N LYS A 206 27.36 -11.57 -13.87
CA LYS A 206 28.33 -12.01 -14.88
C LYS A 206 27.83 -13.11 -15.80
N ASP A 207 26.84 -13.88 -15.38
CA ASP A 207 26.28 -14.94 -16.20
C ASP A 207 25.33 -14.36 -17.26
N ASP A 208 25.49 -14.79 -18.51
CA ASP A 208 24.65 -14.37 -19.63
C ASP A 208 23.24 -14.98 -19.52
N ASP A 209 23.08 -16.07 -18.77
CA ASP A 209 21.78 -16.69 -18.48
C ASP A 209 21.05 -16.00 -17.31
N SER A 210 21.62 -14.94 -16.73
CA SER A 210 21.02 -14.18 -15.63
C SER A 210 19.68 -13.55 -16.05
N PRO A 211 18.65 -13.53 -15.17
CA PRO A 211 17.42 -12.77 -15.42
C PRO A 211 17.64 -11.24 -15.55
N LEU A 212 18.83 -10.76 -15.19
CA LEU A 212 19.28 -9.37 -15.35
C LEU A 212 19.99 -9.10 -16.68
N ALA A 213 20.38 -10.16 -17.42
CA ALA A 213 21.25 -10.06 -18.60
C ALA A 213 20.63 -9.25 -19.74
N GLU A 214 19.29 -9.19 -19.82
CA GLU A 214 18.55 -8.36 -20.78
C GLU A 214 18.99 -6.88 -20.76
N GLY A 215 19.47 -6.39 -19.62
CA GLY A 215 19.93 -5.02 -19.48
C GLY A 215 21.44 -4.78 -19.66
N PHE A 216 22.27 -5.83 -19.69
CA PHE A 216 23.75 -5.68 -19.58
C PHE A 216 24.37 -4.86 -20.71
N TRP A 217 23.73 -4.84 -21.88
CA TRP A 217 24.18 -4.04 -23.02
C TRP A 217 23.92 -2.53 -22.85
N GLN A 218 22.94 -2.15 -22.03
CA GLN A 218 22.54 -0.77 -21.79
C GLN A 218 23.14 -0.22 -20.48
N GLU A 219 23.14 -1.02 -19.42
CA GLU A 219 23.73 -0.69 -18.12
C GLU A 219 24.76 -1.76 -17.80
N HIS A 220 26.04 -1.38 -17.87
CA HIS A 220 27.15 -2.31 -17.65
C HIS A 220 27.07 -2.98 -16.28
N PRO A 221 27.19 -4.31 -16.17
CA PRO A 221 26.97 -5.02 -14.92
C PRO A 221 28.17 -4.98 -13.95
N GLU A 222 29.37 -4.66 -14.41
CA GLU A 222 30.59 -4.70 -13.57
C GLU A 222 30.53 -3.77 -12.35
N PRO A 223 30.05 -2.51 -12.45
CA PRO A 223 29.83 -1.66 -11.27
C PRO A 223 28.82 -2.25 -10.29
N TYR A 224 27.75 -2.89 -10.78
CA TYR A 224 26.74 -3.53 -9.93
C TYR A 224 27.26 -4.83 -9.30
N PHE A 225 28.12 -5.58 -9.98
CA PHE A 225 28.83 -6.74 -9.43
C PHE A 225 29.71 -6.34 -8.23
N ASP A 226 30.52 -5.29 -8.39
CA ASP A 226 31.34 -4.74 -7.29
C ASP A 226 30.46 -4.22 -6.13
N LEU A 227 29.36 -3.54 -6.45
CA LEU A 227 28.39 -3.08 -5.45
C LEU A 227 27.75 -4.25 -4.69
N CYS A 228 27.38 -5.32 -5.40
CA CYS A 228 26.85 -6.55 -4.83
C CYS A 228 27.85 -7.17 -3.85
N LEU A 229 29.12 -7.32 -4.24
CA LEU A 229 30.15 -7.89 -3.36
C LEU A 229 30.35 -7.06 -2.09
N ARG A 230 30.32 -5.72 -2.19
CA ARG A 230 30.41 -4.85 -1.01
C ARG A 230 29.16 -4.95 -0.13
N HIS A 231 27.98 -5.02 -0.73
CA HIS A 231 26.74 -5.13 0.03
C HIS A 231 26.66 -6.46 0.78
N MET A 232 27.08 -7.56 0.16
CA MET A 232 27.24 -8.88 0.78
C MET A 232 28.22 -8.89 1.96
N ALA A 233 29.24 -8.02 1.95
CA ALA A 233 30.21 -7.90 3.03
C ALA A 233 29.70 -7.09 4.23
N THR A 234 28.51 -6.49 4.13
CA THR A 234 27.94 -5.65 5.18
C THR A 234 27.54 -6.49 6.39
N PRO A 235 28.05 -6.21 7.60
CA PRO A 235 27.70 -6.97 8.79
C PRO A 235 26.19 -6.98 9.05
N GLY A 236 25.63 -8.18 9.30
CA GLY A 236 24.23 -8.36 9.65
C GLY A 236 23.24 -8.28 8.49
N ILE A 237 23.71 -8.20 7.24
CA ILE A 237 22.86 -8.35 6.04
C ILE A 237 22.96 -9.80 5.54
N GLU A 238 21.81 -10.44 5.31
CA GLU A 238 21.77 -11.78 4.73
C GLU A 238 22.12 -11.74 3.24
N PRO A 239 22.83 -12.75 2.70
CA PRO A 239 23.21 -12.77 1.28
C PRO A 239 22.04 -12.56 0.32
N ARG A 240 20.92 -13.21 0.63
CA ARG A 240 19.66 -13.06 -0.12
C ARG A 240 19.16 -11.61 -0.12
N GLN A 241 19.11 -10.95 1.04
CA GLN A 241 18.70 -9.54 1.11
C GLN A 241 19.64 -8.67 0.30
N ALA A 242 20.95 -8.92 0.40
CA ALA A 242 21.95 -8.13 -0.31
C ALA A 242 21.80 -8.19 -1.84
N ILE A 243 21.69 -9.40 -2.41
CA ILE A 243 21.53 -9.52 -3.86
C ILE A 243 20.24 -8.85 -4.35
N CYS A 244 19.15 -8.96 -3.58
CA CYS A 244 17.85 -8.43 -3.98
C CYS A 244 17.81 -6.91 -3.94
N ASN A 245 18.45 -6.28 -2.96
CA ASN A 245 18.55 -4.83 -2.89
C ASN A 245 19.30 -4.26 -4.11
N VAL A 246 20.44 -4.85 -4.47
CA VAL A 246 21.25 -4.40 -5.62
C VAL A 246 20.56 -4.72 -6.95
N SER A 247 19.93 -5.89 -7.08
CA SER A 247 19.15 -6.25 -8.27
C SER A 247 17.94 -5.33 -8.46
N MET A 248 17.25 -4.95 -7.38
CA MET A 248 16.14 -4.00 -7.45
C MET A 248 16.61 -2.63 -7.94
N ALA A 249 17.75 -2.14 -7.45
CA ALA A 249 18.33 -0.88 -7.93
C ALA A 249 18.66 -0.94 -9.43
N TYR A 250 19.25 -2.05 -9.89
CA TYR A 250 19.53 -2.29 -11.29
C TYR A 250 18.24 -2.29 -12.15
N LEU A 251 17.18 -2.96 -11.70
CA LEU A 251 15.86 -2.94 -12.37
C LEU A 251 15.26 -1.52 -12.43
N MET A 252 15.37 -0.75 -11.35
CA MET A 252 14.92 0.65 -11.32
C MET A 252 15.70 1.52 -12.30
N GLN A 253 16.98 1.20 -12.55
CA GLN A 253 17.80 1.87 -13.54
C GLN A 253 17.39 1.50 -14.96
N LEU A 254 17.23 0.21 -15.26
CA LEU A 254 16.77 -0.27 -16.58
C LEU A 254 15.40 0.29 -16.97
N LYS A 255 14.49 0.47 -16.00
CA LYS A 255 13.18 1.07 -16.24
C LYS A 255 13.27 2.49 -16.82
N LYS A 256 14.36 3.23 -16.59
CA LYS A 256 14.62 4.55 -17.22
C LYS A 256 14.68 4.44 -18.75
N TYR A 257 15.16 3.31 -19.27
CA TYR A 257 15.28 3.02 -20.71
C TYR A 257 14.13 2.16 -21.24
N SER A 258 13.06 1.99 -20.46
CA SER A 258 11.94 1.10 -20.79
C SER A 258 12.35 -0.37 -21.01
N ILE A 259 13.49 -0.79 -20.46
CA ILE A 259 13.95 -2.18 -20.48
C ILE A 259 13.32 -2.90 -19.28
N THR A 260 12.71 -4.06 -19.55
CA THR A 260 12.05 -4.88 -18.53
C THR A 260 12.90 -6.11 -18.24
N ALA A 261 13.48 -6.16 -17.04
CA ALA A 261 14.18 -7.34 -16.51
C ALA A 261 13.43 -7.90 -15.30
N ARG A 262 13.81 -9.10 -14.85
CA ARG A 262 13.21 -9.76 -13.68
C ARG A 262 14.24 -9.87 -12.55
N LEU A 263 13.79 -9.75 -11.31
CA LEU A 263 14.67 -10.04 -10.17
C LEU A 263 15.11 -11.51 -10.18
N PRO A 264 16.23 -11.84 -9.49
CA PRO A 264 16.59 -13.21 -9.14
C PRO A 264 15.43 -14.00 -8.51
N SER A 265 15.36 -15.30 -8.76
CA SER A 265 14.29 -16.17 -8.23
C SER A 265 14.20 -16.16 -6.71
N GLU A 266 15.34 -16.07 -6.02
CA GLU A 266 15.44 -15.98 -4.57
C GLU A 266 14.85 -14.66 -4.06
N CYS A 267 14.74 -13.62 -4.88
CA CYS A 267 14.10 -12.37 -4.47
C CYS A 267 12.58 -12.48 -4.39
N TYR A 268 12.01 -13.59 -4.85
CA TYR A 268 10.59 -13.80 -4.88
C TYR A 268 10.09 -14.94 -3.99
N THR A 269 10.85 -15.42 -2.99
CA THR A 269 10.32 -16.51 -2.16
C THR A 269 9.18 -16.02 -1.27
N CYS A 270 8.06 -16.75 -1.26
CA CYS A 270 7.01 -16.56 -0.29
C CYS A 270 7.00 -17.67 0.76
N ALA A 271 7.07 -17.29 2.03
CA ALA A 271 6.90 -18.25 3.12
C ALA A 271 5.41 -18.48 3.40
N VAL A 272 4.95 -19.73 3.34
CA VAL A 272 3.58 -20.12 3.66
C VAL A 272 3.55 -20.79 5.05
N PRO A 273 2.52 -20.52 5.88
CA PRO A 273 2.26 -21.28 7.09
C PRO A 273 2.32 -22.80 6.85
N GLY A 274 3.05 -23.52 7.72
CA GLY A 274 3.37 -24.95 7.52
C GLY A 274 4.79 -25.22 7.01
N GLY A 275 5.58 -24.17 6.74
CA GLY A 275 7.00 -24.29 6.39
C GLY A 275 7.28 -24.53 4.91
N VAL A 276 6.25 -24.45 4.05
CA VAL A 276 6.40 -24.52 2.59
C VAL A 276 6.82 -23.15 2.07
N THR A 277 7.91 -23.12 1.31
CA THR A 277 8.34 -21.93 0.56
C THR A 277 7.90 -22.09 -0.88
N LEU A 278 7.12 -21.14 -1.39
CA LEU A 278 6.69 -21.11 -2.79
C LEU A 278 7.58 -20.15 -3.59
N MET A 279 7.96 -20.55 -4.80
CA MET A 279 8.54 -19.65 -5.82
C MET A 279 7.43 -19.03 -6.69
N PRO A 280 7.71 -17.94 -7.44
CA PRO A 280 6.74 -17.35 -8.36
C PRO A 280 6.20 -18.34 -9.37
N GLY A 281 4.87 -18.31 -9.55
CA GLY A 281 4.18 -19.22 -10.47
C GLY A 281 4.08 -20.67 -9.98
N GLU A 282 4.66 -20.99 -8.82
CA GLU A 282 4.38 -22.27 -8.16
C GLU A 282 3.06 -22.18 -7.39
N PHE A 283 2.24 -23.22 -7.56
CA PHE A 283 1.00 -23.41 -6.83
C PHE A 283 1.21 -24.44 -5.73
N GLY A 284 0.91 -24.04 -4.50
CA GLY A 284 0.77 -24.97 -3.38
C GLY A 284 -0.70 -25.16 -3.07
N ASP A 285 -1.23 -26.37 -3.25
CA ASP A 285 -2.46 -26.77 -2.58
C ASP A 285 -2.10 -27.01 -1.11
N VAL A 286 -2.26 -25.98 -0.28
CA VAL A 286 -1.94 -26.06 1.14
C VAL A 286 -3.22 -26.40 1.88
N MET A 287 -3.28 -27.64 2.34
CA MET A 287 -4.23 -28.07 3.36
C MET A 287 -3.70 -27.54 4.70
N PRO A 288 -4.31 -26.50 5.31
CA PRO A 288 -3.86 -26.06 6.63
C PRO A 288 -3.98 -27.23 7.61
N SER A 289 -2.94 -27.48 8.40
CA SER A 289 -2.89 -28.57 9.38
C SER A 289 -3.93 -28.41 10.50
N GLU A 290 -4.51 -27.21 10.65
CA GLU A 290 -5.64 -26.93 11.52
C GLU A 290 -6.73 -26.13 10.79
N PRO A 291 -8.04 -26.38 11.04
CA PRO A 291 -9.12 -25.89 10.18
C PRO A 291 -9.52 -24.42 10.35
N SER A 292 -8.98 -23.67 11.32
CA SER A 292 -9.55 -22.37 11.67
C SER A 292 -8.71 -21.19 11.20
N CYS A 293 -9.20 -20.49 10.16
CA CYS A 293 -8.86 -19.09 9.94
C CYS A 293 -9.37 -18.29 11.15
N SER A 294 -8.53 -18.09 12.17
CA SER A 294 -8.89 -17.42 13.42
C SER A 294 -8.59 -15.92 13.41
N SER A 295 -8.43 -15.32 12.23
CA SER A 295 -8.16 -13.89 12.06
C SER A 295 -8.86 -13.33 10.83
N MET A 296 -9.09 -12.01 10.84
CA MET A 296 -9.79 -11.32 9.77
C MET A 296 -9.05 -10.06 9.33
N ASP A 297 -9.07 -9.83 8.02
CA ASP A 297 -8.63 -8.60 7.38
C ASP A 297 -9.84 -7.87 6.80
N ILE A 298 -10.07 -6.63 7.23
CA ILE A 298 -11.20 -5.81 6.79
C ILE A 298 -10.69 -4.55 6.08
N VAL A 299 -11.16 -4.30 4.86
CA VAL A 299 -10.88 -3.05 4.15
C VAL A 299 -12.13 -2.18 4.15
N LEU A 300 -12.02 -0.97 4.68
CA LEU A 300 -13.04 0.05 4.62
C LEU A 300 -12.82 0.87 3.36
N VAL A 301 -13.82 0.94 2.49
CA VAL A 301 -13.80 1.76 1.27
C VAL A 301 -14.80 2.86 1.46
N VAL A 302 -14.35 4.10 1.60
CA VAL A 302 -15.20 5.21 2.02
C VAL A 302 -15.12 6.34 1.01
N GLU A 303 -16.29 6.73 0.52
CA GLU A 303 -16.41 7.90 -0.33
C GLU A 303 -16.13 9.18 0.48
N GLU A 304 -15.17 9.96 0.02
CA GLU A 304 -14.73 11.21 0.62
C GLU A 304 -15.64 12.36 0.18
N ASP A 305 -16.87 12.36 0.68
CA ASP A 305 -17.88 13.38 0.36
C ASP A 305 -18.67 13.81 1.61
N ALA A 306 -19.19 15.03 1.58
CA ALA A 306 -20.03 15.61 2.62
C ALA A 306 -21.27 14.75 2.96
N CYS A 307 -21.80 13.98 2.01
CA CYS A 307 -22.95 13.10 2.22
C CYS A 307 -22.75 12.11 3.38
N HIS A 308 -21.50 11.71 3.66
CA HIS A 308 -21.13 10.72 4.67
C HIS A 308 -20.35 11.29 5.86
N ALA A 309 -20.31 12.62 6.02
CA ALA A 309 -19.66 13.27 7.16
C ALA A 309 -20.11 12.70 8.53
N ASP A 310 -21.41 12.47 8.70
CA ASP A 310 -21.95 11.87 9.92
C ASP A 310 -21.58 10.40 10.08
N VAL A 311 -21.53 9.63 8.98
CA VAL A 311 -21.19 8.21 9.00
C VAL A 311 -19.72 8.04 9.39
N VAL A 312 -18.82 8.86 8.84
CA VAL A 312 -17.39 8.82 9.15
C VAL A 312 -17.11 9.10 10.62
N ARG A 313 -17.86 10.01 11.27
CA ARG A 313 -17.76 10.24 12.73
C ARG A 313 -18.06 8.99 13.54
N GLU A 314 -18.95 8.14 13.05
CA GLU A 314 -19.36 6.92 13.73
C GLU A 314 -18.46 5.71 13.39
N LEU A 315 -17.58 5.80 12.37
CA LEU A 315 -16.77 4.68 11.90
C LEU A 315 -15.85 4.11 12.97
N ASP A 316 -15.14 4.93 13.74
CA ASP A 316 -14.23 4.46 14.81
C ASP A 316 -14.98 3.55 15.80
N SER A 317 -16.05 4.06 16.38
CA SER A 317 -16.84 3.29 17.35
C SER A 317 -17.54 2.07 16.74
N THR A 318 -17.92 2.14 15.46
CA THR A 318 -18.55 1.02 14.73
C THR A 318 -17.53 -0.08 14.49
N MET A 319 -16.33 0.25 14.04
CA MET A 319 -15.27 -0.73 13.74
C MET A 319 -14.68 -1.33 15.01
N ARG A 320 -14.57 -0.57 16.10
CA ARG A 320 -14.26 -1.15 17.42
C ARG A 320 -15.31 -2.15 17.88
N LEU A 321 -16.59 -1.93 17.56
CA LEU A 321 -17.65 -2.88 17.88
C LEU A 321 -17.58 -4.12 16.97
N VAL A 322 -17.30 -3.96 15.68
CA VAL A 322 -17.03 -5.09 14.76
C VAL A 322 -15.89 -5.94 15.30
N ASP A 323 -14.76 -5.33 15.67
CA ASP A 323 -13.60 -6.03 16.22
C ASP A 323 -13.94 -6.75 17.53
N LYS A 324 -14.72 -6.11 18.41
CA LYS A 324 -15.21 -6.73 19.65
C LYS A 324 -16.08 -7.96 19.38
N GLU A 325 -16.99 -7.90 18.41
CA GLU A 325 -17.85 -9.02 18.04
C GLU A 325 -17.03 -10.15 17.39
N LEU A 326 -16.00 -9.83 16.59
CA LEU A 326 -15.04 -10.78 16.05
C LEU A 326 -14.29 -11.51 17.16
N VAL A 327 -13.73 -10.76 18.12
CA VAL A 327 -13.05 -11.34 19.29
C VAL A 327 -13.98 -12.24 20.10
N SER A 328 -15.24 -11.82 20.28
CA SER A 328 -16.26 -12.62 20.98
C SER A 328 -16.62 -13.91 20.24
N ALA A 329 -16.44 -13.94 18.92
CA ALA A 329 -16.63 -15.11 18.07
C ALA A 329 -15.38 -15.98 17.92
N GLY A 330 -14.28 -15.67 18.63
CA GLY A 330 -13.04 -16.46 18.63
C GLY A 330 -12.00 -16.01 17.60
N PHE A 331 -12.20 -14.87 16.94
CA PHE A 331 -11.18 -14.27 16.07
C PHE A 331 -10.15 -13.49 16.89
N SER A 332 -8.91 -13.45 16.41
CA SER A 332 -7.80 -12.75 17.03
C SER A 332 -6.89 -12.17 15.95
N ASN A 333 -6.02 -11.23 16.31
CA ASN A 333 -5.10 -10.60 15.36
C ASN A 333 -5.84 -10.02 14.13
N ASN A 334 -6.99 -9.36 14.36
CA ASN A 334 -7.77 -8.71 13.31
C ASN A 334 -7.11 -7.39 12.93
N ARG A 335 -7.16 -7.03 11.64
CA ARG A 335 -6.60 -5.77 11.15
C ARG A 335 -7.50 -5.12 10.12
N PHE A 336 -7.39 -3.80 10.03
CA PHE A 336 -8.25 -2.92 9.26
C PHE A 336 -7.39 -2.09 8.30
N ALA A 337 -7.88 -1.82 7.11
CA ALA A 337 -7.32 -0.82 6.20
C ALA A 337 -8.41 0.17 5.82
N LEU A 338 -8.02 1.37 5.39
CA LEU A 338 -8.93 2.40 4.91
C LEU A 338 -8.52 2.85 3.51
N VAL A 339 -9.47 2.84 2.59
CA VAL A 339 -9.37 3.35 1.23
C VAL A 339 -10.34 4.52 1.10
N GLY A 340 -9.82 5.68 0.72
CA GLY A 340 -10.61 6.86 0.36
C GLY A 340 -10.76 6.96 -1.15
N PHE A 341 -11.88 7.51 -1.62
CA PHE A 341 -12.11 7.78 -3.05
C PHE A 341 -13.21 8.83 -3.26
N GLY A 342 -13.37 9.34 -4.48
CA GLY A 342 -14.62 10.00 -4.89
C GLY A 342 -14.84 11.43 -4.41
N HIS A 343 -13.83 12.11 -3.83
CA HIS A 343 -13.99 13.50 -3.40
C HIS A 343 -14.27 14.48 -4.56
N GLY A 344 -13.69 14.19 -5.72
CA GLY A 344 -13.89 14.96 -6.95
C GLY A 344 -13.00 16.19 -7.10
N SER A 345 -12.00 16.36 -6.24
CA SER A 345 -10.89 17.28 -6.50
C SER A 345 -9.56 16.70 -6.05
N GLY A 346 -8.51 16.94 -6.84
CA GLY A 346 -7.14 16.50 -6.55
C GLY A 346 -7.01 14.99 -6.36
N TYR A 347 -6.00 14.60 -5.58
CA TYR A 347 -5.63 13.20 -5.33
C TYR A 347 -6.73 12.38 -4.65
N ASN A 348 -7.59 12.99 -3.82
CA ASN A 348 -8.68 12.31 -3.12
C ASN A 348 -9.82 11.82 -4.05
N SER A 349 -9.78 12.16 -5.34
CA SER A 349 -10.77 11.70 -6.32
C SER A 349 -10.59 10.23 -6.67
N MET A 350 -9.35 9.76 -6.75
CA MET A 350 -9.01 8.38 -7.10
C MET A 350 -8.95 7.49 -5.84
N PRO A 351 -9.19 6.17 -5.96
CA PRO A 351 -8.98 5.24 -4.86
C PRO A 351 -7.54 5.30 -4.34
N HIS A 352 -7.38 5.46 -3.03
CA HIS A 352 -6.08 5.52 -2.39
C HIS A 352 -6.13 5.01 -0.94
N VAL A 353 -5.06 4.35 -0.50
CA VAL A 353 -4.90 3.96 0.90
C VAL A 353 -4.70 5.18 1.79
N ARG A 354 -5.36 5.17 2.96
CA ARG A 354 -5.04 6.05 4.08
C ARG A 354 -4.34 5.26 5.18
N THR A 355 -3.11 5.62 5.51
CA THR A 355 -2.32 4.89 6.52
C THR A 355 -2.74 5.25 7.93
N ALA A 356 -2.40 4.39 8.89
CA ALA A 356 -2.37 4.75 10.31
C ALA A 356 -1.04 4.33 10.92
N ARG A 357 -0.36 5.26 11.60
CA ARG A 357 1.00 5.06 12.14
C ARG A 357 1.96 4.53 11.07
N GLY A 358 1.85 5.05 9.85
CA GLY A 358 2.66 4.65 8.70
C GLY A 358 2.25 3.34 8.04
N ASN A 359 1.30 2.56 8.58
CA ASN A 359 0.91 1.24 8.06
C ASN A 359 -0.36 1.28 7.19
N ILE A 360 -0.42 0.42 6.16
CA ILE A 360 -1.63 0.22 5.32
C ILE A 360 -2.73 -0.50 6.10
N PHE A 361 -2.37 -1.63 6.72
CA PHE A 361 -3.24 -2.35 7.65
C PHE A 361 -2.83 -2.05 9.09
N PHE A 362 -3.81 -1.78 9.94
CA PHE A 362 -3.63 -1.35 11.32
C PHE A 362 -4.70 -1.94 12.24
N GLU A 363 -4.49 -1.86 13.56
CA GLU A 363 -5.49 -2.29 14.52
C GLU A 363 -6.69 -1.32 14.57
N SER A 364 -7.87 -1.84 14.93
CA SER A 364 -9.13 -1.08 15.01
C SER A 364 -8.99 0.25 15.76
N HIS A 365 -8.15 0.27 16.81
CA HIS A 365 -7.96 1.43 17.66
C HIS A 365 -7.23 2.60 16.98
N SER A 366 -6.57 2.37 15.84
CA SER A 366 -5.80 3.36 15.09
C SER A 366 -6.60 4.00 13.94
N LEU A 367 -7.83 3.55 13.69
CA LEU A 367 -8.73 4.10 12.66
C LEU A 367 -8.96 5.63 12.73
N PRO A 368 -8.99 6.28 13.92
CA PRO A 368 -9.09 7.73 14.00
C PRO A 368 -7.96 8.47 13.26
N LEU A 369 -6.75 7.90 13.22
CA LEU A 369 -5.61 8.50 12.53
C LEU A 369 -5.81 8.48 11.01
N ALA A 370 -6.28 7.36 10.47
CA ALA A 370 -6.53 7.20 9.04
C ALA A 370 -7.71 8.07 8.53
N THR A 371 -8.71 8.31 9.40
CA THR A 371 -9.92 9.08 9.04
C THR A 371 -9.76 10.60 9.24
N GLN A 372 -8.80 11.05 10.07
CA GLN A 372 -8.67 12.45 10.48
C GLN A 372 -8.56 13.46 9.32
N LYS A 373 -7.92 13.07 8.22
CA LYS A 373 -7.65 13.94 7.05
C LYS A 373 -8.50 13.62 5.82
N MET A 374 -9.57 12.86 5.98
CA MET A 374 -10.52 12.62 4.89
C MET A 374 -11.20 13.93 4.47
N ARG A 375 -11.36 14.12 3.17
CA ARG A 375 -12.01 15.31 2.59
C ARG A 375 -13.51 15.09 2.55
N LEU A 376 -14.23 15.57 3.57
CA LEU A 376 -15.70 15.45 3.68
C LEU A 376 -16.39 16.79 3.44
N ASP A 377 -15.69 17.73 2.82
CA ASP A 377 -16.22 19.00 2.34
C ASP A 377 -16.88 18.84 0.96
N THR A 378 -17.82 19.73 0.62
CA THR A 378 -18.37 19.76 -0.74
C THR A 378 -17.27 20.20 -1.71
N PRO A 379 -17.00 19.45 -2.79
CA PRO A 379 -15.94 19.81 -3.71
C PRO A 379 -16.20 21.18 -4.35
N THR A 380 -15.21 22.07 -4.29
CA THR A 380 -15.24 23.34 -5.02
C THR A 380 -15.07 23.02 -6.51
N ASN A 381 -16.19 23.02 -7.24
CA ASN A 381 -16.18 22.72 -8.67
C ASN A 381 -16.40 24.01 -9.48
N PRO A 382 -15.33 24.70 -9.89
CA PRO A 382 -15.44 25.95 -10.64
C PRO A 382 -16.06 25.77 -12.04
N GLU A 383 -16.08 24.55 -12.59
CA GLU A 383 -16.60 24.25 -13.94
C GLU A 383 -18.00 23.60 -13.95
N GLY A 384 -18.57 23.28 -12.78
CA GLY A 384 -19.91 22.68 -12.68
C GLY A 384 -20.04 21.27 -13.30
N ARG A 385 -18.95 20.61 -13.68
CA ARG A 385 -18.96 19.24 -14.22
C ARG A 385 -19.10 18.21 -13.10
N GLU A 386 -20.18 17.44 -13.10
CA GLU A 386 -20.37 16.34 -12.15
C GLU A 386 -19.13 15.42 -12.17
N VAL A 387 -18.51 15.24 -11.00
CA VAL A 387 -17.29 14.45 -10.91
C VAL A 387 -17.69 12.99 -10.79
N LYS A 388 -17.28 12.20 -11.79
CA LYS A 388 -17.52 10.76 -11.85
C LYS A 388 -16.90 10.08 -10.63
N LYS A 389 -17.72 9.32 -9.87
CA LYS A 389 -17.30 8.61 -8.65
C LYS A 389 -17.36 7.10 -8.87
N ASP A 390 -16.25 6.54 -9.30
CA ASP A 390 -16.18 5.12 -9.65
C ASP A 390 -16.08 4.23 -8.40
N VAL A 391 -17.23 3.70 -7.96
CA VAL A 391 -17.31 2.75 -6.83
C VAL A 391 -16.67 1.40 -7.18
N PHE A 392 -16.71 0.98 -8.45
CA PHE A 392 -16.14 -0.30 -8.89
C PHE A 392 -14.62 -0.27 -8.85
N ASP A 393 -13.99 0.81 -9.32
CA ASP A 393 -12.53 0.97 -9.21
C ASP A 393 -12.09 1.01 -7.74
N ALA A 394 -12.88 1.65 -6.87
CA ALA A 394 -12.61 1.64 -5.42
C ALA A 394 -12.68 0.24 -4.80
N ILE A 395 -13.67 -0.58 -5.19
CA ILE A 395 -13.78 -1.99 -4.76
C ILE A 395 -12.62 -2.82 -5.32
N ARG A 396 -12.29 -2.64 -6.60
CA ARG A 396 -11.18 -3.35 -7.26
C ARG A 396 -9.85 -3.02 -6.60
N TYR A 397 -9.59 -1.74 -6.33
CA TYR A 397 -8.41 -1.27 -5.62
C TYR A 397 -8.30 -1.91 -4.23
N ALA A 398 -9.40 -1.94 -3.47
CA ALA A 398 -9.45 -2.60 -2.16
C ALA A 398 -9.23 -4.12 -2.24
N SER A 399 -9.71 -4.77 -3.30
CA SER A 399 -9.61 -6.23 -3.48
C SER A 399 -8.18 -6.72 -3.70
N VAL A 400 -7.27 -5.86 -4.15
CA VAL A 400 -5.88 -6.22 -4.45
C VAL A 400 -4.88 -5.75 -3.37
N LEU A 401 -5.37 -5.15 -2.28
CA LEU A 401 -4.53 -4.83 -1.13
C LEU A 401 -3.89 -6.10 -0.53
N PRO A 402 -2.76 -5.97 0.20
CA PRO A 402 -1.98 -7.12 0.69
C PRO A 402 -2.66 -7.85 1.88
N PHE A 403 -3.75 -8.56 1.59
CA PHE A 403 -4.44 -9.47 2.51
C PHE A 403 -3.50 -10.60 2.96
N ARG A 404 -3.58 -10.99 4.24
CA ARG A 404 -2.81 -12.12 4.76
C ARG A 404 -3.27 -13.44 4.12
N PRO A 405 -2.37 -14.44 3.99
CA PRO A 405 -2.78 -15.79 3.67
C PRO A 405 -3.58 -16.41 4.84
N PHE A 406 -4.53 -17.31 4.53
CA PHE A 406 -5.36 -18.03 5.52
C PHE A 406 -6.14 -17.16 6.52
N VAL A 407 -6.65 -16.01 6.06
CA VAL A 407 -7.55 -15.17 6.85
C VAL A 407 -8.92 -15.02 6.17
N HIS A 408 -9.93 -14.67 6.96
CA HIS A 408 -11.18 -14.18 6.39
C HIS A 408 -10.99 -12.76 5.87
N LYS A 409 -11.57 -12.45 4.70
CA LYS A 409 -11.44 -11.15 4.04
C LYS A 409 -12.81 -10.52 3.88
N ALA A 410 -12.94 -9.26 4.26
CA ALA A 410 -14.13 -8.48 3.98
C ALA A 410 -13.80 -7.08 3.48
N ILE A 411 -14.64 -6.58 2.58
CA ILE A 411 -14.67 -5.18 2.17
C ILE A 411 -15.97 -4.58 2.69
N ILE A 412 -15.88 -3.43 3.35
CA ILE A 412 -17.04 -2.64 3.78
C ILE A 412 -17.00 -1.33 3.00
N VAL A 413 -17.93 -1.17 2.07
CA VAL A 413 -18.05 0.04 1.24
C VAL A 413 -19.07 0.98 1.85
N VAL A 414 -18.70 2.25 1.98
CA VAL A 414 -19.51 3.35 2.51
C VAL A 414 -19.57 4.43 1.43
N ALA A 415 -20.57 4.36 0.55
CA ALA A 415 -20.72 5.28 -0.59
C ALA A 415 -22.16 5.82 -0.70
N CYS A 416 -22.29 7.07 -1.11
CA CYS A 416 -23.58 7.69 -1.43
C CYS A 416 -23.77 7.84 -2.95
N ALA A 417 -22.70 7.78 -3.73
CA ALA A 417 -22.77 7.65 -5.18
C ALA A 417 -23.60 6.42 -5.58
N ASP A 418 -24.38 6.56 -6.65
CA ASP A 418 -25.06 5.43 -7.26
C ASP A 418 -24.02 4.48 -7.85
N CYS A 419 -24.09 3.21 -7.50
CA CYS A 419 -23.21 2.21 -8.06
C CYS A 419 -23.70 1.82 -9.47
N LYS A 420 -23.03 2.38 -10.48
CA LYS A 420 -23.37 2.26 -11.91
C LYS A 420 -22.19 1.72 -12.71
N GLU A 421 -22.45 0.76 -13.59
CA GLU A 421 -21.43 0.18 -14.47
C GLU A 421 -20.97 1.18 -15.55
N GLU A 422 -21.85 2.09 -16.01
CA GLU A 422 -21.45 3.14 -16.97
C GLU A 422 -20.44 4.14 -16.38
N GLU A 423 -20.39 4.20 -15.05
CA GLU A 423 -19.45 5.02 -14.30
C GLU A 423 -18.13 4.28 -14.01
N SER A 424 -17.85 3.15 -14.66
CA SER A 424 -16.57 2.45 -14.53
C SER A 424 -16.01 1.97 -15.88
N GLU A 425 -14.70 1.71 -15.90
CA GLU A 425 -14.06 0.91 -16.96
C GLU A 425 -14.18 -0.59 -16.69
N LEU A 426 -14.61 -0.97 -15.48
CA LEU A 426 -14.76 -2.35 -15.03
C LEU A 426 -16.21 -2.82 -15.21
N SER A 427 -16.38 -4.09 -15.61
CA SER A 427 -17.71 -4.68 -15.68
C SER A 427 -18.18 -5.21 -14.32
N TYR A 428 -19.50 -5.35 -14.15
CA TYR A 428 -20.09 -5.99 -12.98
C TYR A 428 -19.52 -7.40 -12.75
N SER A 429 -19.41 -8.18 -13.83
CA SER A 429 -18.88 -9.54 -13.79
C SER A 429 -17.44 -9.60 -13.31
N ASP A 430 -16.60 -8.64 -13.72
CA ASP A 430 -15.19 -8.63 -13.33
C ASP A 430 -15.05 -8.47 -11.81
N ILE A 431 -15.79 -7.51 -11.22
CA ILE A 431 -15.79 -7.29 -9.78
C ILE A 431 -16.36 -8.49 -9.03
N GLN A 432 -17.48 -9.04 -9.49
CA GLN A 432 -18.12 -10.19 -8.85
C GLN A 432 -17.19 -11.40 -8.83
N THR A 433 -16.62 -11.76 -9.99
CA THR A 433 -15.69 -12.88 -10.12
C THR A 433 -14.45 -12.65 -9.26
N GLN A 434 -13.87 -11.45 -9.28
CA GLN A 434 -12.71 -11.10 -8.45
C GLN A 434 -12.99 -11.33 -6.96
N LEU A 435 -14.15 -10.88 -6.44
CA LEU A 435 -14.50 -11.04 -5.03
C LEU A 435 -14.74 -12.52 -4.66
N LEU A 436 -15.47 -13.27 -5.49
CA LEU A 436 -15.78 -14.69 -5.28
C LEU A 436 -14.53 -15.57 -5.36
N ASP A 437 -13.66 -15.34 -6.35
CA ASP A 437 -12.40 -16.06 -6.56
C ASP A 437 -11.42 -15.82 -5.42
N GLN A 438 -11.44 -14.63 -4.82
CA GLN A 438 -10.58 -14.32 -3.68
C GLN A 438 -11.20 -14.66 -2.32
N GLY A 439 -12.48 -15.07 -2.29
CA GLY A 439 -13.23 -15.34 -1.07
C GLY A 439 -13.44 -14.09 -0.20
N ILE A 440 -13.69 -12.95 -0.84
CA ILE A 440 -13.92 -11.66 -0.17
C ILE A 440 -15.42 -11.41 -0.06
N THR A 441 -15.92 -11.16 1.15
CA THR A 441 -17.31 -10.73 1.37
C THR A 441 -17.44 -9.20 1.25
N LEU A 442 -18.53 -8.72 0.63
CA LEU A 442 -18.77 -7.28 0.46
C LEU A 442 -19.98 -6.78 1.27
N HIS A 443 -19.76 -5.89 2.23
CA HIS A 443 -20.84 -5.20 2.93
C HIS A 443 -20.99 -3.78 2.38
N PHE A 444 -22.17 -3.45 1.86
CA PHE A 444 -22.45 -2.12 1.30
C PHE A 444 -23.29 -1.28 2.26
N VAL A 445 -22.85 -0.05 2.51
CA VAL A 445 -23.53 0.92 3.37
C VAL A 445 -23.75 2.20 2.57
N SER A 446 -25.02 2.54 2.35
CA SER A 446 -25.40 3.78 1.66
C SER A 446 -26.66 4.38 2.27
N ASP A 447 -27.00 5.61 1.90
CA ASP A 447 -28.20 6.30 2.38
C ASP A 447 -29.51 5.78 1.77
N LYS A 448 -29.41 4.83 0.82
CA LYS A 448 -30.54 4.20 0.16
C LYS A 448 -31.49 3.57 1.18
N ARG A 449 -32.78 3.73 0.95
CA ARG A 449 -33.84 3.28 1.86
C ARG A 449 -34.19 1.82 1.62
N ILE A 450 -34.62 1.18 2.71
CA ILE A 450 -35.21 -0.16 2.69
C ILE A 450 -36.72 0.01 2.84
N GLU A 451 -37.47 -0.38 1.82
CA GLU A 451 -38.92 -0.22 1.75
C GLU A 451 -39.64 -1.53 2.02
N VAL A 452 -40.79 -1.47 2.71
CA VAL A 452 -41.62 -2.65 3.01
C VAL A 452 -42.90 -2.57 2.18
N ARG A 453 -43.15 -3.59 1.35
CA ARG A 453 -44.26 -3.61 0.38
C ARG A 453 -45.66 -3.64 1.04
N LYS A 454 -45.78 -4.02 2.31
CA LYS A 454 -47.06 -4.11 3.06
C LYS A 454 -47.08 -3.19 4.29
N SER A 455 -48.16 -2.43 4.46
CA SER A 455 -48.31 -1.35 5.46
C SER A 455 -48.40 -1.79 6.93
N ILE A 456 -48.57 -3.10 7.21
CA ILE A 456 -48.81 -3.62 8.56
C ILE A 456 -47.53 -3.54 9.43
N ILE A 457 -46.36 -3.67 8.79
CA ILE A 457 -45.07 -3.41 9.43
C ILE A 457 -44.58 -2.10 8.83
N LYS A 458 -44.87 -0.96 9.49
CA LYS A 458 -44.12 0.27 9.19
C LYS A 458 -42.65 -0.13 9.32
N GLY A 459 -41.84 0.02 8.26
CA GLY A 459 -40.41 -0.35 8.23
C GLY A 459 -39.50 0.33 9.28
N LYS A 460 -40.10 0.90 10.33
CA LYS A 460 -39.45 1.35 11.56
C LYS A 460 -38.66 0.18 12.14
N GLY A 461 -37.34 0.33 12.11
CA GLY A 461 -36.42 -0.60 12.74
C GLY A 461 -35.86 -1.68 11.84
N ILE A 462 -35.96 -1.59 10.51
CA ILE A 462 -35.10 -2.40 9.62
C ILE A 462 -33.80 -1.62 9.38
N TYR A 463 -32.67 -2.26 9.64
CA TYR A 463 -31.34 -1.63 9.50
C TYR A 463 -30.61 -2.11 8.24
N GLY A 464 -30.79 -3.37 7.86
CA GLY A 464 -30.09 -3.99 6.74
C GLY A 464 -30.69 -5.32 6.33
N LEU A 465 -30.13 -5.92 5.28
CA LEU A 465 -30.56 -7.19 4.70
C LEU A 465 -29.39 -7.90 4.00
N ASP A 466 -29.56 -9.19 3.76
CA ASP A 466 -28.73 -9.97 2.85
C ASP A 466 -29.61 -10.82 1.93
N ALA A 467 -29.01 -11.78 1.22
CA ALA A 467 -29.75 -12.69 0.34
C ALA A 467 -30.84 -13.50 1.07
N ASP A 468 -30.61 -13.87 2.33
CA ASP A 468 -31.42 -14.84 3.06
C ASP A 468 -32.42 -14.16 4.03
N SER A 469 -32.11 -12.96 4.51
CA SER A 469 -32.77 -12.39 5.68
C SER A 469 -32.75 -10.88 5.76
N VAL A 470 -33.58 -10.35 6.68
CA VAL A 470 -33.68 -8.94 7.03
C VAL A 470 -33.29 -8.75 8.49
N TYR A 471 -32.52 -7.70 8.78
CA TYR A 471 -31.98 -7.40 10.10
C TYR A 471 -32.54 -6.10 10.64
N GLY A 472 -32.96 -6.10 11.90
CA GLY A 472 -33.66 -4.96 12.49
C GLY A 472 -33.69 -4.95 14.01
N SER A 473 -34.57 -4.14 14.58
CA SER A 473 -34.67 -3.90 16.03
C SER A 473 -34.92 -5.17 16.83
N LYS A 474 -35.59 -6.19 16.25
CA LYS A 474 -35.79 -7.49 16.91
C LYS A 474 -34.50 -8.27 17.12
N ASP A 475 -33.46 -8.00 16.36
CA ASP A 475 -32.17 -8.68 16.46
C ASP A 475 -31.29 -8.10 17.58
N VAL A 476 -31.57 -6.86 18.02
CA VAL A 476 -30.79 -6.15 19.04
C VAL A 476 -30.77 -6.92 20.36
N SER A 477 -31.92 -7.42 20.79
CA SER A 477 -32.06 -8.12 22.08
C SER A 477 -31.73 -9.61 22.04
N GLN A 478 -31.49 -10.18 20.84
CA GLN A 478 -31.23 -11.60 20.69
C GLN A 478 -29.77 -11.95 20.98
N LYS A 479 -29.52 -13.09 21.62
CA LYS A 479 -28.15 -13.58 21.89
C LYS A 479 -27.38 -13.94 20.62
N LEU A 480 -28.08 -14.47 19.60
CA LEU A 480 -27.53 -14.77 18.28
C LEU A 480 -28.23 -13.91 17.23
N LEU A 481 -27.52 -13.57 16.15
CA LEU A 481 -28.10 -12.79 15.05
C LEU A 481 -28.86 -13.72 14.10
N LEU A 482 -30.15 -13.94 14.36
CA LEU A 482 -30.97 -14.84 13.57
C LEU A 482 -31.42 -14.18 12.26
N GLY A 483 -31.83 -12.91 12.30
CA GLY A 483 -32.51 -12.25 11.18
C GLY A 483 -33.97 -12.71 11.05
N GLN A 484 -34.70 -12.08 10.15
CA GLN A 484 -36.12 -12.35 9.86
C GLN A 484 -36.30 -12.79 8.40
N PRO A 485 -36.08 -14.10 8.07
CA PRO A 485 -36.17 -14.60 6.70
C PRO A 485 -37.57 -14.46 6.10
N ASP A 486 -38.63 -14.63 6.91
CA ASP A 486 -40.04 -14.47 6.46
C ASP A 486 -40.36 -13.05 5.97
N LEU A 487 -39.58 -12.06 6.41
CA LEU A 487 -39.73 -10.67 6.00
C LEU A 487 -38.98 -10.37 4.70
N ARG A 488 -38.01 -11.20 4.31
CA ARG A 488 -37.13 -10.96 3.15
C ARG A 488 -37.88 -10.80 1.82
N PRO A 489 -38.92 -11.60 1.49
CA PRO A 489 -39.70 -11.41 0.26
C PRO A 489 -40.60 -10.16 0.27
N GLN A 490 -40.80 -9.54 1.44
CA GLN A 490 -41.70 -8.40 1.62
C GLN A 490 -40.96 -7.06 1.59
N VAL A 491 -39.63 -7.10 1.52
CA VAL A 491 -38.75 -5.93 1.50
C VAL A 491 -38.27 -5.67 0.07
N ALA A 492 -38.37 -4.42 -0.34
CA ALA A 492 -37.77 -3.89 -1.55
C ALA A 492 -36.61 -2.96 -1.18
N VAL A 493 -35.61 -2.90 -2.05
CA VAL A 493 -34.46 -2.01 -1.91
C VAL A 493 -34.35 -1.16 -3.16
N ALA A 494 -33.70 0.00 -3.06
CA ALA A 494 -33.41 0.83 -4.21
C ALA A 494 -32.65 0.03 -5.29
N LYS A 495 -32.94 0.34 -6.57
CA LYS A 495 -32.20 -0.23 -7.71
C LYS A 495 -30.78 0.33 -7.68
N ASP A 496 -29.85 -0.51 -7.23
CA ASP A 496 -28.42 -0.20 -7.14
C ASP A 496 -27.63 -1.50 -7.29
N ILE A 497 -26.64 -1.49 -8.17
CA ILE A 497 -25.93 -2.70 -8.56
C ILE A 497 -25.01 -3.19 -7.42
N CYS A 498 -24.48 -2.31 -6.58
CA CYS A 498 -23.67 -2.70 -5.42
C CYS A 498 -24.52 -3.37 -4.31
N ILE A 499 -25.81 -3.04 -4.21
CA ILE A 499 -26.74 -3.75 -3.31
C ILE A 499 -26.93 -5.21 -3.76
N ALA A 500 -27.03 -5.44 -5.07
CA ALA A 500 -27.09 -6.79 -5.65
C ALA A 500 -25.77 -7.53 -5.43
N LEU A 501 -24.65 -6.91 -5.82
CA LEU A 501 -23.30 -7.45 -5.67
C LEU A 501 -23.02 -7.91 -4.25
N ALA A 502 -23.29 -7.06 -3.25
CA ALA A 502 -23.07 -7.37 -1.84
C ALA A 502 -23.80 -8.65 -1.39
N GLN A 503 -25.01 -8.88 -1.90
CA GLN A 503 -25.78 -10.08 -1.58
C GLN A 503 -25.24 -11.33 -2.29
N GLU A 504 -24.81 -11.19 -3.54
CA GLU A 504 -24.27 -12.29 -4.34
C GLU A 504 -22.91 -12.77 -3.83
N VAL A 505 -22.09 -11.87 -3.30
CA VAL A 505 -20.77 -12.19 -2.72
C VAL A 505 -20.83 -12.39 -1.20
N HIS A 506 -21.93 -12.98 -0.70
CA HIS A 506 -22.12 -13.42 0.69
C HIS A 506 -22.10 -12.32 1.77
N GLY A 507 -22.13 -11.06 1.37
CA GLY A 507 -22.17 -9.92 2.29
C GLY A 507 -23.59 -9.42 2.55
N SER A 508 -23.74 -8.10 2.72
CA SER A 508 -25.02 -7.50 3.13
C SER A 508 -25.13 -6.02 2.77
N PHE A 509 -26.36 -5.53 2.62
CA PHE A 509 -26.65 -4.11 2.51
C PHE A 509 -27.20 -3.53 3.82
N PHE A 510 -26.71 -2.37 4.25
CA PHE A 510 -27.24 -1.63 5.40
C PHE A 510 -27.48 -0.15 5.04
N SER A 511 -28.63 0.37 5.48
CA SER A 511 -28.96 1.79 5.25
C SER A 511 -28.30 2.68 6.28
N SER A 512 -27.49 3.64 5.84
CA SER A 512 -26.84 4.65 6.69
C SER A 512 -27.83 5.67 7.26
N ALA A 513 -29.04 5.80 6.68
CA ALA A 513 -30.11 6.64 7.23
C ALA A 513 -30.49 6.22 8.66
N MET A 514 -30.51 4.91 8.93
CA MET A 514 -30.81 4.36 10.25
C MET A 514 -29.64 4.46 11.23
N LEU A 515 -28.40 4.55 10.74
CA LEU A 515 -27.23 4.84 11.58
C LEU A 515 -27.34 6.25 12.20
N ARG A 516 -28.00 7.20 11.53
CA ARG A 516 -28.24 8.55 12.07
C ARG A 516 -29.36 8.59 13.11
N SER A 517 -30.42 7.80 12.93
CA SER A 517 -31.60 7.85 13.81
C SER A 517 -31.58 6.86 14.99
N ASP A 518 -30.95 5.70 14.83
CA ASP A 518 -30.86 4.64 15.84
C ASP A 518 -29.45 4.04 15.89
N THR A 519 -28.48 4.91 16.12
CA THR A 519 -27.04 4.65 16.00
C THR A 519 -26.58 3.42 16.76
N LYS A 520 -26.97 3.29 18.05
CA LYS A 520 -26.50 2.19 18.91
C LYS A 520 -26.98 0.83 18.41
N ASN A 521 -28.25 0.72 18.08
CA ASN A 521 -28.84 -0.54 17.65
C ASN A 521 -28.36 -0.92 16.25
N TRP A 522 -28.27 0.06 15.34
CA TRP A 522 -27.72 -0.15 14.01
C TRP A 522 -26.31 -0.73 14.06
N LYS A 523 -25.41 -0.11 14.84
CA LYS A 523 -24.01 -0.58 14.97
C LYS A 523 -23.93 -2.00 15.51
N THR A 524 -24.75 -2.29 16.52
CA THR A 524 -24.81 -3.62 17.15
C THR A 524 -25.23 -4.68 16.14
N VAL A 525 -26.28 -4.43 15.36
CA VAL A 525 -26.77 -5.37 14.36
C VAL A 525 -25.79 -5.50 13.19
N PHE A 526 -25.22 -4.39 12.72
CA PHE A 526 -24.23 -4.37 11.65
C PHE A 526 -22.97 -5.16 12.03
N ALA A 527 -22.39 -4.88 13.20
CA ALA A 527 -21.19 -5.57 13.69
C ALA A 527 -21.39 -7.09 13.75
N ARG A 528 -22.52 -7.53 14.32
CA ARG A 528 -22.86 -8.95 14.39
C ARG A 528 -23.12 -9.56 13.01
N ARG A 529 -23.59 -8.77 12.03
CA ARG A 529 -23.82 -9.25 10.67
C ARG A 529 -22.51 -9.48 9.91
N VAL A 530 -21.52 -8.61 10.08
CA VAL A 530 -20.17 -8.80 9.51
C VAL A 530 -19.57 -10.12 10.01
N VAL A 531 -19.78 -10.46 11.29
CA VAL A 531 -19.33 -11.73 11.88
C VAL A 531 -20.15 -12.94 11.37
N LYS A 532 -21.47 -12.81 11.21
CA LYS A 532 -22.36 -13.92 10.78
C LYS A 532 -21.98 -14.53 9.44
N SER A 533 -21.53 -13.72 8.46
CA SER A 533 -21.10 -14.19 7.13
C SER A 533 -20.02 -15.27 7.19
N LEU A 534 -19.20 -15.23 8.25
CA LEU A 534 -18.05 -16.11 8.41
C LEU A 534 -18.47 -17.52 8.84
N ASN A 535 -19.51 -17.62 9.67
CA ASN A 535 -20.07 -18.91 10.09
C ASN A 535 -20.79 -19.62 8.95
N THR A 536 -21.41 -18.89 8.02
CA THR A 536 -22.07 -19.49 6.84
C THR A 536 -21.05 -20.07 5.86
N LEU A 537 -19.89 -19.42 5.67
CA LEU A 537 -18.79 -19.97 4.87
C LEU A 537 -18.16 -21.21 5.51
N GLN A 538 -18.07 -21.26 6.85
CA GLN A 538 -17.63 -22.47 7.57
C GLN A 538 -18.66 -23.61 7.47
N GLN A 539 -19.96 -23.31 7.45
CA GLN A 539 -21.02 -24.33 7.36
C GLN A 539 -21.25 -24.87 5.94
N LEU A 540 -20.96 -24.07 4.90
CA LEU A 540 -21.00 -24.53 3.50
C LEU A 540 -19.82 -25.46 3.17
N GLY A 541 -18.73 -25.44 3.94
CA GLY A 541 -17.56 -26.29 3.75
C GLY A 541 -17.67 -27.61 4.50
N GLY A 542 -17.91 -28.71 3.77
CA GLY A 542 -17.56 -30.04 4.28
C GLY A 542 -16.04 -30.15 4.51
N ALA A 543 -15.58 -31.18 5.22
CA ALA A 543 -14.16 -31.38 5.54
C ALA A 543 -13.19 -31.40 4.33
N HIS A 544 -13.72 -31.49 3.10
CA HIS A 544 -12.97 -31.43 1.83
C HIS A 544 -12.89 -30.03 1.16
N ASP A 545 -13.65 -29.02 1.62
CA ASP A 545 -13.75 -27.69 0.98
C ASP A 545 -12.92 -26.59 1.67
N TYR A 546 -12.18 -26.92 2.73
CA TYR A 546 -11.22 -26.01 3.38
C TYR A 546 -9.89 -25.88 2.61
N CYS A 547 -9.82 -26.46 1.41
CA CYS A 547 -8.69 -26.33 0.51
C CYS A 547 -8.49 -24.86 0.12
N LYS A 548 -7.33 -24.32 0.46
CA LYS A 548 -6.84 -23.04 -0.06
C LYS A 548 -5.71 -23.32 -1.03
N ARG A 549 -5.84 -22.81 -2.25
CA ARG A 549 -4.74 -22.76 -3.19
C ARG A 549 -4.00 -21.45 -2.96
N CYS A 550 -2.73 -21.56 -2.63
CA CYS A 550 -1.87 -20.41 -2.43
C CYS A 550 -0.85 -20.34 -3.56
N GLU A 551 -0.63 -19.13 -4.04
CA GLU A 551 0.35 -18.81 -5.07
C GLU A 551 1.26 -17.71 -4.52
N CYS A 552 2.55 -17.79 -4.85
CA CYS A 552 3.46 -16.67 -4.66
C CYS A 552 3.40 -15.76 -5.88
N THR A 553 2.99 -14.51 -5.66
CA THR A 553 2.87 -13.50 -6.70
C THR A 553 3.48 -12.18 -6.23
N HIS A 554 3.55 -11.17 -7.09
CA HIS A 554 4.02 -9.85 -6.71
C HIS A 554 3.22 -8.75 -7.39
N GLY A 555 3.11 -7.60 -6.72
CA GLY A 555 2.44 -6.42 -7.25
C GLY A 555 3.35 -5.61 -8.20
N PRO A 556 2.92 -4.39 -8.55
CA PRO A 556 3.73 -3.43 -9.30
C PRO A 556 5.01 -2.99 -8.57
N ASP A 557 5.04 -3.12 -7.24
CA ASP A 557 6.23 -2.89 -6.40
C ASP A 557 7.21 -4.06 -6.45
N VAL A 558 6.87 -5.17 -7.11
CA VAL A 558 7.72 -6.37 -7.25
C VAL A 558 7.94 -7.11 -5.93
N ARG A 559 7.32 -6.68 -4.82
CA ARG A 559 7.41 -7.41 -3.55
C ARG A 559 6.64 -8.73 -3.62
N PRO A 560 7.29 -9.88 -3.34
CA PRO A 560 6.58 -11.16 -3.28
C PRO A 560 5.63 -11.21 -2.10
N HIS A 561 4.41 -11.69 -2.34
CA HIS A 561 3.42 -11.96 -1.30
C HIS A 561 2.58 -13.20 -1.65
N VAL A 562 2.09 -13.87 -0.60
CA VAL A 562 1.24 -15.06 -0.75
C VAL A 562 -0.19 -14.60 -0.97
N VAL A 563 -0.79 -15.03 -2.10
CA VAL A 563 -2.23 -14.90 -2.32
C VAL A 563 -2.86 -16.27 -2.19
N CYS A 564 -3.67 -16.45 -1.14
CA CYS A 564 -4.47 -17.66 -0.96
C CYS A 564 -5.92 -17.42 -1.38
N ARG A 565 -6.43 -18.33 -2.19
CA ARG A 565 -7.79 -18.36 -2.73
C ARG A 565 -8.46 -19.70 -2.38
N PRO A 566 -9.80 -19.76 -2.28
CA PRO A 566 -10.51 -21.04 -2.28
C PRO A 566 -10.08 -21.91 -3.48
N CYS A 567 -9.91 -23.22 -3.29
CA CYS A 567 -9.55 -24.13 -4.41
C CYS A 567 -10.61 -24.21 -5.51
N ARG A 568 -11.85 -23.82 -5.19
CA ARG A 568 -12.94 -23.57 -6.14
C ARG A 568 -13.54 -22.20 -5.83
N PRO A 569 -13.82 -21.36 -6.84
CA PRO A 569 -14.53 -20.11 -6.63
C PRO A 569 -15.78 -20.31 -5.78
N LEU A 570 -16.05 -19.37 -4.87
CA LEU A 570 -17.29 -19.43 -4.12
C LEU A 570 -18.46 -19.26 -5.09
N PRO A 571 -19.50 -20.11 -5.04
CA PRO A 571 -20.67 -19.89 -5.86
C PRO A 571 -21.34 -18.58 -5.44
N PRO A 572 -21.91 -17.82 -6.40
CA PRO A 572 -22.77 -16.70 -6.07
C PRO A 572 -23.89 -17.17 -5.15
N LYS A 573 -24.16 -16.40 -4.09
CA LYS A 573 -25.19 -16.74 -3.10
C LYS A 573 -26.60 -16.70 -3.69
N VAL A 574 -26.81 -15.89 -4.72
CA VAL A 574 -28.08 -15.73 -5.44
C VAL A 574 -27.79 -15.79 -6.95
N PRO A 575 -28.67 -16.38 -7.78
CA PRO A 575 -28.47 -16.41 -9.22
C PRO A 575 -28.55 -15.00 -9.84
N LEU A 576 -27.71 -14.73 -10.85
CA LEU A 576 -27.66 -13.48 -11.65
C LEU A 576 -29.03 -13.02 -12.20
N ALA A 577 -29.99 -13.94 -12.35
CA ALA A 577 -31.29 -13.70 -12.97
C ALA A 577 -32.27 -12.82 -12.15
N LEU A 578 -31.89 -12.32 -10.97
CA LEU A 578 -32.77 -11.50 -10.12
C LEU A 578 -32.62 -9.98 -10.32
N TYR A 579 -31.65 -9.52 -11.12
CA TYR A 579 -31.34 -8.09 -11.25
C TYR A 579 -31.25 -7.58 -12.70
N THR A 580 -31.73 -8.33 -13.69
CA THR A 580 -31.86 -7.81 -15.05
C THR A 580 -32.84 -6.63 -15.05
N ALA A 581 -32.44 -5.54 -15.72
CA ALA A 581 -33.03 -4.21 -15.67
C ALA A 581 -34.52 -4.07 -16.11
N GLU A 582 -35.24 -5.17 -16.33
CA GLU A 582 -36.59 -5.18 -16.91
C GLU A 582 -37.75 -5.54 -15.96
N ASP A 583 -37.53 -5.68 -14.65
CA ASP A 583 -38.64 -5.82 -13.67
C ASP A 583 -38.76 -4.64 -12.67
#